data_AF-A0A2S9D8Y6-F1
#
_entry.id   AF-A0A2S9D8Y6-F1
#
_cell.length_a   1.000
_cell.length_b   1.000
_cell.length_c   1.000
_cell.angle_alpha   90.00
_cell.angle_beta   90.00
_cell.angle_gamma   90.00
#
_symmetry.space_group_name_H-M   'P 1'
#
loop_
_entity.id
_entity.type
_entity.pdbx_description
1 polymer ?
#
loop_
_entity_poly.entity_id
_entity_poly.type
_entity_poly.pdbx_seq_one_letter_code
_entity_poly.pdbx_strand_id
1 'polypeptide(L)'
;MESTLKTLVAGNPKPDREALRAALVSAGIPKDNVEVSVSRTPTGLDVDAMEAAARTGDSCIMGQIRDGGVVVTVLPVLATGKCFVGDAR
;
A
#
# COMPACT_ATOMS: atom_id res chain seq x y z
N MET A 1 0.69 -0.47 -10.24
CA MET A 1 1.11 -0.60 -8.82
C MET A 1 2.59 -0.27 -8.67
N GLU A 2 3.52 -1.14 -9.11
CA GLU A 2 4.96 -0.95 -8.85
C GLU A 2 5.51 0.37 -9.38
N SER A 3 5.26 0.70 -10.65
CA SER A 3 5.68 1.96 -11.25
C SER A 3 5.09 3.17 -10.51
N THR A 4 3.80 3.13 -10.18
CA THR A 4 3.10 4.15 -9.39
C THR A 4 3.79 4.40 -8.04
N LEU A 5 4.10 3.32 -7.30
CA LEU A 5 4.78 3.41 -6.02
C LEU A 5 6.19 3.97 -6.18
N LYS A 6 6.96 3.49 -7.17
CA LYS A 6 8.31 4.00 -7.46
C LYS A 6 8.30 5.49 -7.80
N THR A 7 7.36 5.94 -8.62
CA THR A 7 7.20 7.37 -8.94
C THR A 7 6.82 8.18 -7.71
N LEU A 8 5.91 7.69 -6.87
CA LEU A 8 5.53 8.38 -5.63
C LEU A 8 6.72 8.54 -4.69
N VAL A 9 7.46 7.46 -4.43
CA VAL A 9 8.55 7.49 -3.44
C VAL A 9 9.78 8.26 -3.92
N ALA A 10 9.96 8.42 -5.24
CA ALA A 10 11.01 9.27 -5.79
C ALA A 10 10.81 10.76 -5.43
N GLY A 11 9.55 11.21 -5.33
CA GLY A 11 9.21 12.58 -4.89
C GLY A 11 8.93 12.71 -3.40
N ASN A 12 8.56 11.60 -2.74
CA ASN A 12 8.24 11.54 -1.32
C ASN A 12 8.70 10.20 -0.72
N PRO A 13 9.94 10.10 -0.21
CA PRO A 13 10.53 8.82 0.25
C PRO A 13 9.81 8.14 1.41
N LYS A 14 9.01 8.90 2.18
CA LYS A 14 8.20 8.42 3.31
C LYS A 14 6.77 8.97 3.19
N PRO A 15 6.01 8.50 2.18
CA PRO A 15 4.66 8.99 1.97
C PRO A 15 3.75 8.56 3.12
N ASP A 16 2.79 9.40 3.48
CA ASP A 16 1.74 8.97 4.41
C ASP A 16 0.71 8.07 3.71
N ARG A 17 -0.20 7.52 4.52
CA ARG A 17 -1.24 6.60 4.05
C ARG A 17 -2.15 7.20 2.99
N GLU A 18 -2.52 8.46 3.12
CA GLU A 18 -3.46 9.10 2.21
C GLU A 18 -2.79 9.43 0.87
N ALA A 19 -1.53 9.88 0.88
CA ALA A 19 -0.73 10.07 -0.33
C ALA A 19 -0.59 8.76 -1.11
N LEU A 20 -0.34 7.65 -0.42
CA LEU A 20 -0.22 6.34 -1.05
C LEU A 20 -1.55 5.87 -1.66
N ARG A 21 -2.64 5.97 -0.89
CA ARG A 21 -3.99 5.61 -1.34
C ARG A 21 -4.42 6.45 -2.55
N ALA A 22 -4.17 7.77 -2.49
CA ALA A 22 -4.49 8.70 -3.58
C ALA A 22 -3.71 8.37 -4.86
N ALA A 23 -2.42 8.07 -4.75
CA ALA A 23 -1.59 7.71 -5.91
C ALA A 23 -2.05 6.42 -6.60
N LEU A 24 -2.46 5.40 -5.81
CA LEU A 24 -2.97 4.15 -6.35
C LEU A 24 -4.33 4.31 -7.02
N VAL A 25 -5.21 5.12 -6.42
CA VAL A 25 -6.53 5.43 -7.00
C VAL A 25 -6.39 6.26 -8.28
N SER A 26 -5.50 7.26 -8.30
CA SER A 26 -5.26 8.06 -9.52
C SER A 26 -4.64 7.25 -10.66
N ALA A 27 -3.90 6.19 -10.32
CA ALA A 27 -3.41 5.20 -11.28
C ALA A 27 -4.48 4.21 -11.78
N GLY A 28 -5.74 4.37 -11.36
CA GLY A 28 -6.89 3.61 -11.86
C GLY A 28 -7.27 2.38 -11.04
N ILE A 29 -6.68 2.17 -9.85
CA ILE A 29 -7.09 1.09 -8.96
C ILE A 29 -8.39 1.52 -8.24
N PRO A 30 -9.48 0.74 -8.31
CA PRO A 30 -10.71 1.08 -7.60
C PRO A 30 -10.46 1.26 -6.11
N LYS A 31 -11.02 2.32 -5.52
CA LYS A 31 -10.81 2.66 -4.10
C LYS A 31 -11.10 1.49 -3.16
N ASP A 32 -12.15 0.71 -3.44
CA ASP A 32 -12.56 -0.45 -2.63
C ASP A 32 -11.60 -1.65 -2.73
N ASN A 33 -10.68 -1.63 -3.70
CA ASN A 33 -9.65 -2.63 -3.91
C ASN A 33 -8.27 -2.16 -3.40
N VAL A 34 -8.16 -0.96 -2.82
CA VAL A 34 -6.92 -0.44 -2.24
C VAL A 34 -6.93 -0.60 -0.72
N GLU A 35 -5.93 -1.29 -0.20
CA GLU A 35 -5.66 -1.41 1.24
C GLU A 35 -4.26 -0.84 1.52
N VAL A 36 -4.10 -0.05 2.58
CA VAL A 36 -2.81 0.56 2.95
C VAL A 36 -2.63 0.48 4.46
N SER A 37 -1.44 0.12 4.92
CA SER A 37 -1.14 -0.03 6.34
C SER A 37 -1.08 1.34 7.03
N VAL A 38 -1.08 1.32 8.37
CA VAL A 38 -0.86 2.54 9.15
C VAL A 38 0.53 3.13 8.87
N SER A 39 0.61 4.46 8.79
CA SER A 39 1.86 5.19 8.52
C SER A 39 2.56 5.68 9.79
N ARG A 40 1.91 5.57 10.95
CA ARG A 40 2.40 6.10 12.23
C ARG A 40 2.07 5.18 13.39
N THR A 41 3.01 5.03 14.32
CA THR A 41 2.85 4.26 15.54
C THR A 41 1.97 5.00 16.56
N PRO A 42 1.45 4.32 17.59
CA PRO A 42 0.68 4.98 18.66
C PRO A 42 1.45 6.09 19.40
N THR A 43 2.79 6.05 19.40
CA THR A 43 3.65 7.07 20.01
C THR A 43 3.92 8.26 19.07
N GLY A 44 3.36 8.27 17.87
CA GLY A 44 3.48 9.35 16.91
C GLY A 44 4.71 9.28 15.99
N LEU A 45 5.44 8.15 16.00
CA LEU A 45 6.61 7.94 15.15
C LEU A 45 6.21 7.34 13.81
N ASP A 46 6.93 7.70 12.76
CA ASP A 46 6.72 7.08 11.44
C ASP A 46 7.10 5.59 11.49
N VAL A 47 6.40 4.77 10.70
CA VAL A 47 6.74 3.35 10.58
C VAL A 47 7.98 3.17 9.70
N ASP A 48 8.79 2.15 10.00
CA ASP A 48 9.98 1.85 9.18
C ASP A 48 9.62 1.33 7.79
N ALA A 49 8.45 0.69 7.66
CA ALA A 49 7.91 0.27 6.39
C ALA A 49 6.39 0.39 6.35
N MET A 50 5.89 0.81 5.20
CA MET A 50 4.47 0.80 4.87
C MET A 50 4.18 -0.28 3.84
N GLU A 51 2.97 -0.80 3.87
CA GLU A 51 2.49 -1.79 2.92
C GLU A 51 1.23 -1.26 2.24
N ALA A 52 1.09 -1.62 0.97
CA ALA A 52 -0.10 -1.37 0.19
C ALA A 52 -0.49 -2.62 -0.58
N ALA A 53 -1.78 -2.82 -0.78
CA ALA A 53 -2.29 -3.88 -1.62
C ALA A 53 -3.29 -3.33 -2.62
N ALA A 54 -3.21 -3.85 -3.84
CA ALA A 54 -4.27 -3.74 -4.83
C ALA A 54 -4.85 -5.12 -5.11
N ARG A 55 -6.14 -5.30 -4.82
CA ARG A 55 -6.85 -6.53 -5.14
C ARG A 55 -7.19 -6.58 -6.63
N THR A 56 -6.82 -7.70 -7.27
CA THR A 56 -7.09 -8.00 -8.68
C THR A 56 -7.60 -9.43 -8.83
N GLY A 57 -8.92 -9.58 -8.92
CA GLY A 57 -9.55 -10.91 -8.88
C GLY A 57 -9.22 -11.63 -7.56
N ASP A 58 -8.62 -12.82 -7.67
CA ASP A 58 -8.21 -13.67 -6.55
C ASP A 58 -6.76 -13.43 -6.09
N SER A 59 -6.12 -12.36 -6.58
CA SER A 59 -4.75 -11.99 -6.23
C SER A 59 -4.68 -10.60 -5.60
N CYS A 60 -3.68 -10.42 -4.76
CA CYS A 60 -3.29 -9.17 -4.13
C CYS A 60 -1.88 -8.81 -4.61
N ILE A 61 -1.75 -7.68 -5.30
CA ILE A 61 -0.45 -7.10 -5.62
C ILE A 61 -0.03 -6.28 -4.41
N MET A 62 0.92 -6.79 -3.65
CA MET A 62 1.44 -6.20 -2.43
C MET A 62 2.66 -5.35 -2.77
N GLY A 63 2.72 -4.12 -2.26
CA GLY A 63 3.88 -3.24 -2.36
C GLY A 63 4.34 -2.84 -0.97
N GLN A 64 5.60 -3.12 -0.66
CA GLN A 64 6.27 -2.66 0.55
C GLN A 64 7.13 -1.44 0.22
N ILE A 65 7.01 -0.39 1.03
CA ILE A 65 7.75 0.86 0.94
C ILE A 65 8.64 0.99 2.18
N ARG A 66 9.94 1.18 1.98
CA ARG A 66 10.92 1.37 3.06
C ARG A 66 12.01 2.32 2.57
N ASP A 67 12.16 3.47 3.24
CA ASP A 67 13.18 4.48 2.96
C ASP A 67 13.39 4.78 1.45
N GLY A 68 12.30 5.07 0.73
CA GLY A 68 12.33 5.34 -0.71
C GLY A 68 12.47 4.10 -1.61
N GLY A 69 12.66 2.91 -1.04
CA GLY A 69 12.66 1.63 -1.76
C GLY A 69 11.25 1.05 -1.90
N VAL A 70 11.03 0.30 -3.00
CA VAL A 70 9.77 -0.41 -3.26
C VAL A 70 10.07 -1.86 -3.63
N VAL A 71 9.43 -2.80 -2.94
CA VAL A 71 9.42 -4.22 -3.28
C VAL A 71 7.98 -4.65 -3.51
N VAL A 72 7.74 -5.44 -4.57
CA VAL A 72 6.40 -5.92 -4.91
C VAL A 72 6.37 -7.44 -4.92
N THR A 73 5.29 -8.01 -4.39
CA THR A 73 4.99 -9.43 -4.44
C THR A 73 3.52 -9.67 -4.74
N VAL A 74 3.18 -10.85 -5.23
CA VAL A 74 1.80 -11.26 -5.51
C VAL A 74 1.41 -12.36 -4.54
N LEU A 75 0.34 -12.12 -3.78
CA LEU A 75 -0.21 -13.07 -2.81
C LEU A 75 -1.66 -13.42 -3.18
N PRO A 76 -2.19 -14.58 -2.76
CA PRO A 76 -3.60 -14.88 -2.92
C PRO A 76 -4.46 -13.96 -2.02
N VAL A 77 -5.69 -13.69 -2.45
CA VAL A 77 -6.70 -13.02 -1.62
C VAL A 77 -7.06 -13.92 -0.43
N LEU A 78 -7.24 -13.31 0.75
CA LEU A 78 -7.65 -14.03 1.95
C LEU A 78 -9.10 -14.51 1.83
N ALA A 79 -9.49 -15.52 2.62
CA ALA A 79 -10.88 -15.99 2.68
C ALA A 79 -11.89 -14.89 3.06
N THR A 80 -11.43 -13.80 3.66
CA THR A 80 -12.22 -12.59 3.97
C THR A 80 -12.52 -11.71 2.75
N GLY A 81 -11.92 -12.02 1.58
CA GLY A 81 -11.98 -11.18 0.39
C GLY A 81 -11.06 -9.97 0.42
N LYS A 82 -10.19 -9.85 1.43
CA LYS A 82 -9.23 -8.76 1.64
C LYS A 82 -7.79 -9.21 1.42
N CYS A 83 -6.90 -8.25 1.26
CA CYS A 83 -5.47 -8.49 1.17
C CYS A 83 -4.80 -8.46 2.55
N PHE A 84 -5.28 -7.64 3.49
CA PHE A 84 -4.71 -7.53 4.83
C PHE A 84 -5.52 -8.27 5.88
N VAL A 85 -4.82 -8.67 6.95
CA VAL A 85 -5.43 -9.08 8.22
C VAL A 85 -5.38 -7.89 9.17
N GLY A 86 -6.49 -7.63 9.87
CA GLY A 86 -6.59 -6.55 10.85
C GLY A 86 -7.20 -5.27 10.27
N ASP A 87 -7.01 -4.16 10.98
CA ASP A 87 -7.59 -2.88 10.59
C ASP A 87 -6.68 -2.09 9.65
N ALA A 88 -7.04 -2.09 8.37
CA ALA A 88 -6.38 -1.31 7.32
C ALA A 88 -7.12 0.00 6.98
N ARG A 89 -8.09 0.44 7.82
CA ARG A 89 -8.96 1.59 7.54
C ARG A 89 -8.25 2.93 7.68
#